data_AF-A0A7X7R6I9-F1
#
_entry.id   AF-A0A7X7R6I9-F1
#
_cell.length_a   1.000
_cell.length_b   1.000
_cell.length_c   1.000
_cell.angle_alpha   90.00
_cell.angle_beta   90.00
_cell.angle_gamma   90.00
#
_symmetry.space_group_name_H-M   'P 1'
#
loop_
_entity.id
_entity.type
_entity.pdbx_description
1 polymer ?
#
loop_
_entity_poly.entity_id
_entity_poly.type
_entity_poly.pdbx_seq_one_letter_code
_entity_poly.pdbx_strand_id
1 'polypeptide(L)' 'MNELDRYLFHEGKLKEAWRHFGAHLVKDAAGVVQGVTFSVYAPHAQIVSVVGDFNGWDSRT' A
#
# COMPACT_ATOMS: atom_id res chain seq x y z
N MET A 1 -5.89 -0.70 8.06
CA MET A 1 -5.10 0.16 8.95
C MET A 1 -6.03 0.64 10.05
N ASN A 2 -5.71 0.39 11.32
CA ASN A 2 -6.60 0.75 12.43
C ASN A 2 -6.59 2.28 12.66
N GLU A 3 -7.59 2.80 13.36
CA GLU A 3 -7.70 4.23 13.68
C GLU A 3 -6.50 4.72 14.50
N LEU A 4 -6.03 3.91 15.44
CA LEU A 4 -4.83 4.18 16.24
C LEU A 4 -3.55 4.28 15.38
N ASP A 5 -3.40 3.40 14.39
CA ASP A 5 -2.23 3.42 13.49
C ASP A 5 -2.20 4.70 12.67
N ARG A 6 -3.37 5.15 12.19
CA ARG A 6 -3.52 6.41 11.45
C ARG A 6 -3.19 7.60 12.34
N TYR A 7 -3.65 7.60 13.58
CA TYR A 7 -3.34 8.67 14.53
C TYR A 7 -1.83 8.76 14.81
N LEU A 8 -1.20 7.62 15.15
CA LEU A 8 0.24 7.54 15.38
C LEU A 8 1.06 7.91 14.14
N PHE A 9 0.55 7.61 12.95
CA PHE A 9 1.19 8.00 11.70
C PHE A 9 1.21 9.52 11.53
N HIS A 10 0.08 10.20 11.77
CA HIS A 10 0.02 11.66 11.70
C HIS A 10 0.87 12.34 12.78
N GLU A 11 1.05 11.72 13.95
CA GLU A 11 1.96 12.23 14.99
C GLU A 11 3.45 11.89 14.73
N GLY A 12 3.78 11.14 13.67
CA GLY A 12 5.15 10.69 13.38
C GLY A 12 5.67 9.64 14.37
N LYS A 13 4.80 9.00 15.14
CA LYS A 13 5.12 8.01 16.18
C LYS A 13 4.92 6.56 15.74
N LEU A 14 4.36 6.33 14.55
CA LEU A 14 4.17 4.98 14.01
C LEU A 14 5.50 4.38 13.55
N LYS A 15 6.18 3.68 14.47
CA LYS A 15 7.48 3.02 14.20
C LYS A 15 7.38 1.85 13.21
N GLU A 16 6.21 1.23 13.09
CA GLU A 16 5.96 0.09 12.21
C GLU A 16 5.20 0.48 10.94
N ALA A 17 5.34 1.73 10.48
CA ALA A 17 4.67 2.22 9.28
C ALA A 17 4.94 1.34 8.04
N TRP A 18 6.12 0.71 7.97
CA TRP A 18 6.51 -0.23 6.91
C TRP A 18 5.63 -1.48 6.81
N ARG A 19 4.90 -1.86 7.86
CA ARG A 19 3.92 -2.96 7.82
C ARG A 19 2.64 -2.58 7.10
N HIS A 20 2.36 -1.28 6.99
CA HIS A 20 1.11 -0.76 6.46
C HIS A 20 1.27 -0.12 5.09
N PHE A 21 2.40 0.56 4.85
CA PHE A 21 2.72 1.20 3.57
C PHE A 21 3.65 0.32 2.74
N GLY A 22 3.70 0.58 1.43
CA GLY A 22 4.48 -0.20 0.47
C GLY A 22 3.66 -1.29 -0.21
N ALA A 23 4.34 -2.34 -0.66
CA ALA A 23 3.76 -3.45 -1.40
C ALA A 23 3.80 -4.73 -0.56
N HIS A 24 2.64 -5.32 -0.30
CA HIS A 24 2.50 -6.50 0.54
C HIS A 24 1.77 -7.63 -0.20
N LEU A 25 2.35 -8.83 -0.19
CA LEU A 25 1.72 -10.01 -0.79
C LEU A 25 0.48 -10.40 0.01
N VAL A 26 -0.65 -10.56 -0.68
CA VAL A 26 -1.87 -11.11 -0.11
C VAL A 26 -1.90 -12.60 -0.40
N LYS A 27 -2.07 -13.40 0.65
CA LYS A 27 -2.16 -14.86 0.57
C LYS A 27 -3.50 -15.33 1.12
N ASP A 28 -4.03 -16.40 0.55
CA ASP A 28 -5.20 -17.07 1.11
C ASP A 28 -4.86 -17.96 2.32
N ALA A 29 -5.87 -18.64 2.88
CA ALA A 29 -5.71 -19.54 4.01
C ALA A 29 -4.83 -20.77 3.71
N ALA A 30 -4.68 -21.15 2.44
CA ALA A 30 -3.78 -22.20 1.99
C ALA A 30 -2.35 -21.69 1.72
N GLY A 31 -2.12 -20.38 1.85
CA GLY A 31 -0.82 -19.74 1.63
C GLY A 31 -0.53 -19.39 0.17
N VAL A 32 -1.51 -19.54 -0.73
CA VAL A 32 -1.36 -19.20 -2.15
C VAL A 32 -1.45 -17.68 -2.34
N VAL A 33 -0.52 -17.12 -3.11
CA VAL A 33 -0.49 -15.68 -3.40
C VAL A 33 -1.66 -15.32 -4.31
N GLN A 34 -2.55 -14.47 -3.81
CA GLN A 34 -3.72 -13.96 -4.53
C GLN A 34 -3.42 -12.64 -5.26
N GLY A 35 -2.41 -11.89 -4.80
CA GLY A 35 -2.02 -10.61 -5.39
C GLY A 35 -1.14 -9.77 -4.48
N VAL A 36 -1.10 -8.47 -4.77
CA VAL A 36 -0.30 -7.48 -4.02
C VAL A 36 -1.18 -6.30 -3.66
N THR A 37 -1.16 -5.91 -2.38
CA THR A 37 -1.77 -4.65 -1.93
C THR A 37 -0.70 -3.56 -1.92
N PHE A 38 -0.98 -2.44 -2.58
CA PHE A 38 -0.15 -1.24 -2.57
C PHE A 38 -0.80 -0.16 -1.70
N SER A 39 -0.05 0.34 -0.72
CA SER A 39 -0.49 1.41 0.17
C SER A 39 0.52 2.55 0.15
N VAL A 40 0.08 3.76 -0.23
CA VAL A 40 0.92 4.96 -0.27
C VAL A 40 0.25 6.12 0.46
N TYR A 41 1.05 6.90 1.18
CA TYR A 41 0.59 8.16 1.75
C TYR A 41 0.83 9.29 0.75
N ALA A 42 -0.26 9.82 0.17
CA ALA A 42 -0.21 10.86 -0.85
C ALA A 42 -1.34 11.90 -0.62
N PRO A 43 -1.27 12.71 0.46
CA PRO A 43 -2.38 13.55 0.92
C PRO A 43 -2.77 14.69 -0.04
N HIS A 44 -1.88 15.05 -0.97
CA HIS A 44 -2.08 16.14 -1.94
C HIS A 44 -2.10 15.64 -3.39
N ALA A 45 -2.03 14.33 -3.62
CA ALA A 45 -2.08 13.80 -4.98
C ALA A 45 -3.51 13.86 -5.53
N GLN A 46 -3.65 14.31 -6.77
CA GLN A 46 -4.94 14.30 -7.46
C GLN A 46 -5.29 12.90 -7.96
N ILE A 47 -4.29 12.15 -8.42
CA ILE A 47 -4.41 10.79 -8.93
C ILE A 47 -3.18 9.99 -8.50
N VAL A 48 -3.37 8.71 -8.23
CA VAL A 48 -2.31 7.73 -7.97
C VAL A 48 -2.59 6.49 -8.82
N SER A 49 -1.58 6.03 -9.57
CA SER A 49 -1.63 4.78 -10.35
C SER A 49 -0.45 3.90 -9.98
N VAL A 50 -0.65 2.58 -9.98
CA VAL A 50 0.44 1.60 -9.86
C VAL A 50 0.91 1.26 -11.27
N VAL A 51 2.19 1.43 -11.55
CA VAL A 51 2.80 1.12 -12.85
C VAL A 51 3.98 0.18 -12.69
N GLY A 52 4.15 -0.72 -13.63
CA GLY A 52 5.23 -1.69 -13.63
C GLY A 52 5.30 -2.50 -14.93
N ASP A 53 6.13 -3.53 -14.91
CA ASP A 53 6.23 -4.50 -15.99
C ASP A 53 4.87 -5.13 -16.34
N PHE A 54 4.02 -5.40 -15.33
CA PHE A 54 2.71 -6.03 -15.49
C PHE A 54 1.68 -5.22 -16.29
N ASN A 55 1.85 -3.90 -16.42
CA ASN A 55 1.00 -3.05 -17.27
C ASN A 55 1.78 -2.34 -18.37
N GLY A 56 2.97 -2.84 -18.72
CA GLY A 56 3.81 -2.25 -19.77
C GLY A 56 4.24 -0.81 -19.45
N TRP A 57 4.31 -0.46 -18.17
CA TRP A 57 4.58 0.89 -17.68
C TRP A 57 3.53 1.95 -18.08
N ASP A 58 2.30 1.53 -18.39
CA ASP A 58 1.17 2.42 -18.67
C ASP A 58 0.37 2.74 -17.41
N SER A 59 0.13 4.02 -17.12
CA SER A 59 -0.61 4.49 -15.94
C SER A 59 -2.14 4.47 -16.10
N ARG A 60 -2.63 4.12 -17.29
CA ARG A 60 -4.06 4.16 -17.66
C ARG A 60 -4.72 2.79 -17.71
N THR A 61 -3.90 1.74 -17.76
CA THR A 61 -4.32 0.34 -17.89
C THR A 61 -4.32 -0.32 -16.52
#